data_AF-A0A5C3KPS8-F1
#
_entry.id   AF-A0A5C3KPS8-F1
#
_cell.length_a   1.000
_cell.length_b   1.000
_cell.length_c   1.000
_cell.angle_alpha   90.00
_cell.angle_beta   90.00
_cell.angle_gamma   90.00
#
_symmetry.space_group_name_H-M   'P 1'
#
loop_
_entity.id
_entity.type
_entity.pdbx_description
1 polymer ?
#
loop_
_entity_poly.entity_id
_entity_poly.type
_entity_poly.pdbx_seq_one_letter_code
_entity_poly.pdbx_strand_id
1 'polypeptide(L)'
;MSTLALADFFGQYPSFFYNKDQPANIEFGRLCQHMQWCDSDNEPQSEKSTAVRKFQDALVRQFNEVYGTDEHSLEAWQELCRRVGIYPIPETIAEARSKVKETHVNIVDLTESPGGETVTSFDSELELSKYTRRNKRYFPGANAHAGGLLKVLLRRINKPRREMNPAVKSAKRRARRLRQKEAKSKSCE
;
A
#
# COMPACT_ATOMS: atom_id res chain seq x y z
N MET A 1 3.79 -23.75 -1.28
CA MET A 1 2.77 -22.86 -1.90
C MET A 1 2.51 -21.75 -0.90
N SER A 2 3.12 -20.58 -1.05
CA SER A 2 2.81 -19.47 -0.13
C SER A 2 1.39 -19.01 -0.44
N THR A 3 0.43 -19.34 0.43
CA THR A 3 -0.90 -18.76 0.35
C THR A 3 -0.76 -17.30 0.78
N LEU A 4 -1.19 -16.41 -0.11
CA LEU A 4 -1.20 -14.96 0.13
C LEU A 4 -2.29 -14.69 1.18
N ALA A 5 -2.01 -14.00 2.29
CA ALA A 5 -2.97 -13.75 3.40
C ALA A 5 -4.37 -13.27 2.95
N LEU A 6 -4.46 -12.55 1.83
CA LEU A 6 -5.74 -12.17 1.23
C LEU A 6 -6.54 -13.35 0.69
N ALA A 7 -5.89 -14.32 0.04
CA ALA A 7 -6.53 -15.54 -0.44
C ALA A 7 -7.12 -16.35 0.72
N ASP A 8 -6.39 -16.46 1.84
CA ASP A 8 -6.86 -17.14 3.06
C ASP A 8 -8.05 -16.41 3.69
N PHE A 9 -8.09 -15.07 3.61
CA PHE A 9 -9.25 -14.31 4.04
C PHE A 9 -10.48 -14.61 3.18
N PHE A 10 -10.38 -14.51 1.85
CA PHE A 10 -11.52 -14.77 0.97
C PHE A 10 -11.96 -16.23 0.98
N GLY A 11 -11.04 -17.17 1.22
CA GLY A 11 -11.34 -18.60 1.35
C GLY A 11 -12.25 -18.97 2.53
N GLN A 12 -12.44 -18.06 3.50
CA GLN A 12 -13.41 -18.24 4.59
C GLN A 12 -14.87 -18.17 4.12
N TYR A 13 -15.12 -17.75 2.87
CA TYR A 13 -16.45 -17.57 2.29
C TYR A 13 -16.64 -18.52 1.09
N PRO A 14 -16.97 -19.81 1.33
CA PRO A 14 -16.96 -20.84 0.28
C PRO A 14 -18.00 -20.63 -0.83
N SER A 15 -19.04 -19.83 -0.59
CA SER A 15 -20.04 -19.45 -1.61
C SER A 15 -19.61 -18.25 -2.47
N PHE A 16 -18.48 -17.60 -2.15
CA PHE A 16 -17.96 -16.43 -2.86
C PHE A 16 -16.76 -16.82 -3.73
N PHE A 17 -16.82 -16.46 -5.01
CA PHE A 17 -15.74 -16.70 -5.96
C PHE A 17 -14.77 -15.51 -6.03
N TYR A 18 -13.67 -15.62 -5.28
CA TYR A 18 -12.59 -14.62 -5.27
C TYR A 18 -11.82 -14.60 -6.59
N ASN A 19 -11.75 -13.42 -7.20
CA ASN A 19 -10.91 -13.17 -8.37
C ASN A 19 -9.60 -12.48 -7.95
N LYS A 20 -8.52 -13.26 -7.89
CA LYS A 20 -7.17 -12.76 -7.53
C LYS A 20 -6.58 -11.74 -8.50
N ASP A 21 -7.11 -11.64 -9.71
CA ASP A 21 -6.64 -10.69 -10.73
C ASP A 21 -7.35 -9.33 -10.60
N GLN A 22 -8.30 -9.20 -9.66
CA GLN A 22 -8.94 -7.96 -9.28
C GLN A 22 -8.35 -7.38 -7.99
N PRO A 23 -8.41 -6.05 -7.81
CA PRO A 23 -7.95 -5.41 -6.59
C PRO A 23 -8.68 -5.96 -5.36
N ALA A 24 -7.95 -6.18 -4.28
CA ALA A 24 -8.47 -6.81 -3.06
C ALA A 24 -9.64 -6.02 -2.46
N ASN A 25 -9.59 -4.70 -2.55
CA ASN A 25 -10.67 -3.82 -2.09
C ASN A 25 -11.93 -3.90 -2.97
N ILE A 26 -11.79 -4.19 -4.26
CA ILE A 26 -12.91 -4.42 -5.18
C ILE A 26 -13.56 -5.77 -4.88
N GLU A 27 -12.75 -6.81 -4.68
CA GLU A 27 -13.25 -8.13 -4.30
C GLU A 27 -13.91 -8.13 -2.93
N PHE A 28 -13.38 -7.38 -1.96
CA PHE A 28 -14.06 -7.17 -0.67
C PHE A 28 -15.41 -6.45 -0.84
N GLY A 29 -15.49 -5.48 -1.75
CA GLY A 29 -16.77 -4.84 -2.11
C GLY A 29 -17.78 -5.84 -2.70
N ARG A 30 -17.34 -6.73 -3.60
CA ARG A 30 -18.17 -7.81 -4.16
C ARG A 30 -18.61 -8.80 -3.09
N LEU A 31 -17.72 -9.14 -2.15
CA LEU A 31 -18.05 -10.00 -1.01
C LEU A 31 -19.15 -9.36 -0.16
N CYS A 32 -19.03 -8.07 0.19
CA CYS A 32 -20.07 -7.37 0.95
C CYS A 32 -21.44 -7.41 0.24
N GLN A 33 -21.47 -7.26 -1.09
CA GLN A 33 -22.69 -7.37 -1.87
C GLN A 33 -23.26 -8.79 -1.88
N HIS A 34 -22.39 -9.80 -2.06
CA HIS A 34 -22.75 -11.21 -2.06
C HIS A 34 -23.35 -11.66 -0.72
N MET A 35 -22.76 -11.18 0.39
CA MET A 35 -23.24 -11.44 1.75
C MET A 35 -24.41 -10.53 2.16
N GLN A 36 -24.83 -9.61 1.30
CA GLN A 36 -25.91 -8.64 1.55
C GLN A 36 -25.69 -7.77 2.79
N TRP A 37 -24.44 -7.50 3.15
CA TRP A 37 -24.11 -6.65 4.29
C TRP A 37 -24.40 -5.17 3.98
N CYS A 38 -25.35 -4.60 4.69
CA CYS A 38 -25.84 -3.24 4.49
C CYS A 38 -25.03 -2.20 5.30
N ASP A 39 -25.20 -0.91 5.02
CA ASP A 39 -24.54 0.17 5.77
C ASP A 39 -25.14 0.41 7.16
N SER A 40 -26.38 -0.02 7.39
CA SER A 40 -26.96 -0.15 8.74
C SER A 40 -26.16 -1.12 9.61
N ASP A 41 -25.51 -2.10 9.00
CA ASP A 41 -24.81 -3.18 9.70
C ASP A 41 -23.38 -2.76 10.06
N ASN A 42 -23.11 -1.46 10.19
CA ASN A 42 -21.82 -0.96 10.65
C ASN A 42 -21.69 -0.98 12.19
N GLU A 43 -22.59 -1.69 12.88
CA GLU A 43 -22.46 -1.92 14.32
C GLU A 43 -21.15 -2.66 14.64
N PRO A 44 -20.42 -2.31 15.71
CA PRO A 44 -19.07 -2.82 15.97
C PRO A 44 -18.95 -4.34 16.18
N GLN A 45 -20.07 -5.07 16.25
CA GLN A 45 -20.18 -6.51 16.46
C GLN A 45 -20.91 -7.23 15.32
N SER A 46 -21.28 -6.53 14.24
CA SER A 46 -21.89 -7.17 13.07
C SER A 46 -20.90 -8.08 12.34
N GLU A 47 -21.44 -9.00 11.52
CA GLU A 47 -20.62 -9.81 10.62
C GLU A 47 -19.79 -8.95 9.67
N LYS A 48 -20.38 -7.86 9.14
CA LYS A 48 -19.69 -6.90 8.27
C LYS A 48 -18.50 -6.26 8.96
N SER A 49 -18.68 -5.76 10.19
CA SER A 49 -17.59 -5.13 10.94
C SER A 49 -16.46 -6.12 11.24
N THR A 50 -16.82 -7.38 11.52
CA THR A 50 -15.87 -8.48 11.73
C THR A 50 -15.11 -8.79 10.45
N ALA A 51 -15.80 -8.88 9.31
CA ALA A 51 -15.19 -9.09 8.01
C ALA A 51 -14.26 -7.93 7.61
N VAL A 52 -14.65 -6.68 7.88
CA VAL A 52 -13.80 -5.50 7.66
C VAL A 52 -12.50 -5.61 8.45
N ARG A 53 -12.55 -5.99 9.74
CA ARG A 53 -11.35 -6.16 10.57
C ARG A 53 -10.45 -7.27 10.03
N LYS A 54 -11.02 -8.44 9.73
CA LYS A 54 -10.29 -9.58 9.16
C LYS A 54 -9.66 -9.25 7.81
N PHE A 55 -10.35 -8.50 6.96
CA PHE A 55 -9.82 -8.03 5.68
C PHE A 55 -8.65 -7.05 5.88
N GLN A 56 -8.76 -6.13 6.83
CA GLN A 56 -7.66 -5.22 7.20
C GLN A 56 -6.45 -5.98 7.75
N ASP A 57 -6.67 -6.99 8.58
CA ASP A 57 -5.59 -7.87 9.07
C ASP A 57 -4.92 -8.62 7.91
N ALA A 58 -5.70 -9.13 6.97
CA ALA A 58 -5.19 -9.81 5.78
C ALA A 58 -4.34 -8.88 4.91
N LEU A 59 -4.74 -7.62 4.69
CA LEU A 59 -3.92 -6.63 3.98
C LEU A 59 -2.57 -6.38 4.67
N VAL A 60 -2.56 -6.30 6.00
CA VAL A 60 -1.31 -6.09 6.77
C VAL A 60 -0.42 -7.31 6.73
N ARG A 61 -0.99 -8.51 6.90
CA ARG A 61 -0.26 -9.77 6.78
C ARG A 61 0.30 -9.95 5.37
N GLN A 62 -0.47 -9.61 4.35
CA GLN A 62 -0.03 -9.64 2.96
C GLN A 62 1.20 -8.77 2.75
N PHE A 63 1.19 -7.54 3.28
CA PHE A 63 2.35 -6.65 3.22
C PHE A 63 3.56 -7.28 3.91
N ASN A 64 3.37 -7.82 5.11
CA ASN A 64 4.44 -8.42 5.90
C ASN A 64 5.01 -9.69 5.25
N GLU A 65 4.22 -10.48 4.54
CA GLU A 65 4.68 -11.65 3.78
C GLU A 65 5.60 -11.25 2.62
N VAL A 66 5.31 -10.10 2.00
CA VAL A 66 6.07 -9.61 0.83
C VAL A 66 7.35 -8.88 1.24
N TYR A 67 7.27 -8.05 2.28
CA TYR A 67 8.34 -7.12 2.67
C TYR A 67 9.02 -7.46 3.99
N GLY A 68 8.48 -8.40 4.76
CA GLY A 68 8.92 -8.67 6.12
C GLY A 68 8.44 -7.65 7.14
N THR A 69 8.76 -7.91 8.41
CA THR A 69 8.40 -7.06 9.56
C THR A 69 9.60 -6.39 10.22
N ASP A 70 10.81 -6.87 9.93
CA ASP A 70 12.05 -6.46 10.60
C ASP A 70 12.58 -5.12 10.07
N GLU A 71 12.43 -4.06 10.87
CA GLU A 71 12.93 -2.73 10.51
C GLU A 71 14.46 -2.60 10.54
N HIS A 72 15.17 -3.63 11.00
CA HIS A 72 16.63 -3.71 10.97
C HIS A 72 17.17 -4.48 9.75
N SER A 73 16.30 -5.03 8.89
CA SER A 73 16.74 -5.64 7.62
C SER A 73 16.95 -4.57 6.55
N LEU A 74 18.21 -4.37 6.15
CA LEU A 74 18.55 -3.50 5.02
C LEU A 74 17.91 -4.01 3.73
N GLU A 75 17.92 -5.32 3.51
CA GLU A 75 17.37 -5.97 2.32
C GLU A 75 15.88 -5.66 2.15
N ALA A 76 15.11 -5.73 3.25
CA ALA A 76 13.69 -5.40 3.27
C ALA A 76 13.44 -3.92 2.90
N TRP A 77 14.25 -3.00 3.44
CA TRP A 77 14.19 -1.59 3.08
C TRP A 77 14.58 -1.32 1.63
N GLN A 78 15.60 -2.00 1.11
CA GLN A 78 16.05 -1.88 -0.27
C GLN A 78 15.01 -2.41 -1.24
N GLU A 79 14.36 -3.53 -0.92
CA GLU A 79 13.27 -4.07 -1.73
C GLU A 79 12.08 -3.10 -1.75
N LEU A 80 11.71 -2.55 -0.60
CA LEU A 80 10.70 -1.51 -0.55
C LEU A 80 11.10 -0.29 -1.38
N CYS A 81 12.37 0.14 -1.33
CA CYS A 81 12.89 1.23 -2.16
C CYS A 81 12.72 0.96 -3.66
N ARG A 82 13.06 -0.25 -4.13
CA ARG A 82 12.84 -0.66 -5.53
C ARG A 82 11.37 -0.52 -5.90
N ARG A 83 10.49 -1.09 -5.09
CA ARG A 83 9.05 -1.16 -5.35
C ARG A 83 8.38 0.21 -5.38
N VAL A 84 8.85 1.18 -4.59
CA VAL A 84 8.33 2.57 -4.61
C VAL A 84 9.05 3.49 -5.60
N GLY A 85 10.04 2.97 -6.34
CA GLY A 85 10.77 3.69 -7.40
C GLY A 85 11.85 4.64 -6.87
N ILE A 86 12.50 4.32 -5.76
CA ILE A 86 13.68 5.04 -5.25
C ILE A 86 14.92 4.53 -5.97
N TYR A 87 15.67 5.46 -6.57
CA TYR A 87 16.96 5.21 -7.19
C TYR A 87 17.91 6.40 -6.97
N PRO A 88 19.22 6.17 -6.72
CA PRO A 88 19.84 4.87 -6.44
C PRO A 88 19.27 4.25 -5.16
N ILE A 89 19.37 2.92 -5.06
CA ILE A 89 18.94 2.19 -3.87
C ILE A 89 19.93 2.53 -2.74
N PRO A 90 19.46 3.02 -1.57
CA PRO A 90 20.37 3.36 -0.49
C PRO A 90 21.08 2.16 0.12
N GLU A 91 22.31 2.37 0.59
CA GLU A 91 23.17 1.33 1.17
C GLU A 91 23.04 1.23 2.70
N THR A 92 22.29 2.15 3.33
CA THR A 92 22.06 2.16 4.77
C THR A 92 20.58 2.17 5.11
N ILE A 93 20.23 1.54 6.24
CA ILE A 93 18.84 1.50 6.75
C ILE A 93 18.31 2.90 7.00
N ALA A 94 19.15 3.78 7.57
CA ALA A 94 18.77 5.15 7.89
C ALA A 94 18.36 5.94 6.64
N GLU A 95 19.14 5.84 5.57
CA GLU A 95 18.83 6.50 4.29
C GLU A 95 17.63 5.88 3.61
N ALA A 96 17.54 4.54 3.54
CA ALA A 96 16.42 3.85 2.92
C ALA A 96 15.10 4.19 3.61
N ARG A 97 15.06 4.12 4.95
CA ARG A 97 13.92 4.52 5.77
C ARG A 97 13.53 5.99 5.53
N SER A 98 14.52 6.88 5.47
CA SER A 98 14.30 8.30 5.22
C SER A 98 13.67 8.54 3.84
N LYS A 99 14.22 7.93 2.78
CA LYS A 99 13.69 8.05 1.42
C LYS A 99 12.28 7.48 1.30
N VAL A 100 12.02 6.31 1.87
CA VAL A 100 10.67 5.72 1.88
C VAL A 100 9.67 6.64 2.59
N LYS A 101 10.06 7.25 3.72
CA LYS A 101 9.23 8.22 4.44
C LYS A 101 8.86 9.46 3.61
N GLU A 102 9.68 9.84 2.63
CA GLU A 102 9.41 10.96 1.74
C GLU A 102 8.46 10.60 0.58
N THR A 103 8.25 9.31 0.32
CA THR A 103 7.33 8.85 -0.73
C THR A 103 5.88 8.92 -0.27
N HIS A 104 4.98 9.06 -1.24
CA HIS A 104 3.55 8.88 -1.03
C HIS A 104 3.10 7.79 -1.99
N VAL A 105 2.76 6.62 -1.48
CA VAL A 105 2.31 5.47 -2.27
C VAL A 105 1.05 4.90 -1.62
N ASN A 106 0.22 4.23 -2.41
CA ASN A 106 -0.89 3.47 -1.85
C ASN A 106 -0.37 2.09 -1.43
N ILE A 107 -0.59 1.72 -0.16
CA ILE A 107 -0.06 0.47 0.39
C ILE A 107 -0.83 -0.75 -0.14
N VAL A 108 -2.10 -0.61 -0.51
CA VAL A 108 -2.85 -1.69 -1.18
C VAL A 108 -2.18 -2.05 -2.51
N ASP A 109 -1.70 -1.06 -3.27
CA ASP A 109 -0.98 -1.30 -4.53
C ASP A 109 0.35 -2.04 -4.30
N LEU A 110 0.99 -1.85 -3.14
CA LEU A 110 2.17 -2.63 -2.75
C LEU A 110 1.84 -4.09 -2.44
N THR A 111 0.63 -4.37 -1.92
CA THR A 111 0.19 -5.74 -1.59
C THR A 111 -0.31 -6.54 -2.80
N GLU A 112 -0.76 -5.88 -3.86
CA GLU A 112 -1.37 -6.53 -5.03
C GLU A 112 -0.36 -6.97 -6.10
N SER A 113 0.88 -6.50 -6.04
CA SER A 113 1.91 -6.82 -7.04
C SER A 113 3.22 -7.28 -6.40
N PRO A 114 3.21 -8.40 -5.63
CA PRO A 114 4.44 -8.94 -5.05
C PRO A 114 5.43 -9.30 -6.17
N GLY A 115 6.60 -8.65 -6.17
CA GLY A 115 7.66 -8.89 -7.18
C GLY A 115 7.42 -8.27 -8.57
N GLY A 116 6.41 -7.41 -8.75
CA GLY A 116 6.08 -6.79 -10.05
C GLY A 116 6.70 -5.41 -10.31
N GLU A 117 6.07 -4.62 -11.19
CA GLU A 117 6.51 -3.26 -11.56
C GLU A 117 6.37 -2.24 -10.42
N THR A 118 7.18 -1.18 -10.44
CA THR A 118 7.15 -0.11 -9.44
C THR A 118 5.75 0.48 -9.27
N VAL A 119 5.29 0.63 -8.03
CA VAL A 119 3.97 1.23 -7.75
C VAL A 119 3.98 2.73 -8.06
N THR A 120 2.79 3.26 -8.35
CA THR A 120 2.62 4.69 -8.57
C THR A 120 2.91 5.45 -7.28
N SER A 121 3.97 6.26 -7.28
CA SER A 121 4.22 7.24 -6.24
C SER A 121 3.62 8.61 -6.60
N PHE A 122 3.12 9.32 -5.59
CA PHE A 122 2.42 10.60 -5.68
C PHE A 122 3.30 11.72 -5.11
N ASP A 123 3.10 12.93 -5.63
CA ASP A 123 3.92 14.08 -5.26
C ASP A 123 3.51 14.67 -3.89
N SER A 124 2.31 14.36 -3.40
CA SER A 124 1.79 14.84 -2.11
C SER A 124 0.84 13.83 -1.45
N GLU A 125 0.64 13.98 -0.13
CA GLU A 125 -0.43 13.27 0.59
C GLU A 125 -1.82 13.59 0.02
N LEU A 126 -2.03 14.79 -0.52
CA LEU A 126 -3.32 15.16 -1.11
C LEU A 126 -3.59 14.37 -2.40
N GLU A 127 -2.60 14.26 -3.28
CA GLU A 127 -2.73 13.47 -4.51
C GLU A 127 -2.92 11.98 -4.21
N LEU A 128 -2.16 11.44 -3.25
CA LEU A 128 -2.38 10.09 -2.73
C LEU A 128 -3.80 9.93 -2.16
N SER A 129 -4.27 10.90 -1.36
CA SER A 129 -5.61 10.88 -0.77
C SER A 129 -6.71 10.85 -1.83
N LYS A 130 -6.62 11.71 -2.86
CA LYS A 130 -7.57 11.75 -3.98
C LYS A 130 -7.60 10.41 -4.71
N TYR A 131 -6.42 9.86 -5.04
CA TYR A 131 -6.31 8.55 -5.68
C TYR A 131 -6.94 7.44 -4.83
N THR A 132 -6.59 7.36 -3.55
CA THR A 132 -7.10 6.35 -2.63
C THR A 132 -8.62 6.41 -2.50
N ARG A 133 -9.19 7.61 -2.33
CA ARG A 133 -10.64 7.80 -2.21
C ARG A 133 -11.38 7.44 -3.49
N ARG A 134 -10.89 7.92 -4.64
CA ARG A 134 -11.49 7.65 -5.95
C ARG A 134 -11.55 6.16 -6.26
N ASN A 135 -10.48 5.42 -5.93
CA ASN A 135 -10.38 3.99 -6.20
C ASN A 135 -10.83 3.10 -5.03
N LYS A 136 -11.28 3.69 -3.91
CA LYS A 136 -11.67 3.00 -2.68
C LYS A 136 -10.57 2.08 -2.10
N ARG A 137 -9.29 2.40 -2.32
CA ARG A 137 -8.11 1.58 -1.96
C ARG A 137 -7.58 1.91 -0.56
N TYR A 138 -8.39 1.73 0.47
CA TYR A 138 -8.03 2.11 1.84
C TYR A 138 -7.19 1.03 2.52
N PHE A 139 -6.05 1.46 3.06
CA PHE A 139 -5.22 0.63 3.93
C PHE A 139 -5.47 1.01 5.40
N PRO A 140 -5.53 0.04 6.35
CA PRO A 140 -5.77 0.35 7.76
C PRO A 140 -4.68 1.24 8.35
N GLY A 141 -5.08 2.32 9.03
CA GLY A 141 -4.15 3.27 9.65
C GLY A 141 -3.52 2.80 10.96
N ALA A 142 -4.19 1.88 11.67
CA ALA A 142 -3.68 1.21 12.86
C ALA A 142 -4.04 -0.27 12.76
N ASN A 143 -3.08 -1.15 13.07
CA ASN A 143 -3.28 -2.60 13.08
C ASN A 143 -2.27 -3.25 14.02
N ALA A 144 -2.68 -4.30 14.74
CA ALA A 144 -1.82 -5.01 15.70
C ALA A 144 -0.63 -5.71 15.02
N HIS A 145 -0.76 -6.09 13.75
CA HIS A 145 0.28 -6.75 12.97
C HIS A 145 1.23 -5.78 12.25
N ALA A 146 1.09 -4.46 12.46
CA ALA A 146 1.90 -3.48 11.74
C ALA A 146 3.36 -3.45 12.21
N GLY A 147 4.26 -3.95 11.36
CA GLY A 147 5.71 -3.87 11.55
C GLY A 147 6.28 -2.47 11.34
N GLY A 148 7.58 -2.30 11.61
CA GLY A 148 8.27 -1.01 11.54
C GLY A 148 8.33 -0.41 10.13
N LEU A 149 8.50 -1.26 9.11
CA LEU A 149 8.48 -0.86 7.69
C LEU A 149 7.14 -0.22 7.33
N LEU A 150 6.05 -0.92 7.63
CA LEU A 150 4.70 -0.51 7.30
C LEU A 150 4.35 0.85 7.91
N LYS A 151 4.72 1.07 9.18
CA LYS A 151 4.44 2.32 9.90
C LYS A 151 5.02 3.55 9.20
N VAL A 152 6.15 3.42 8.49
CA VAL A 152 6.80 4.53 7.77
C VAL A 152 6.05 4.93 6.50
N LEU A 153 5.24 4.04 5.93
CA LEU A 153 4.46 4.29 4.71
C LEU A 153 3.10 4.95 4.99
N LEU A 154 2.59 4.88 6.22
CA LEU A 154 1.25 5.37 6.57
C LEU A 154 1.12 6.89 6.34
N ARG A 155 0.03 7.31 5.70
CA ARG A 155 -0.28 8.72 5.40
C ARG A 155 -1.71 9.06 5.80
N ARG A 156 -1.99 10.36 5.98
CA ARG A 156 -3.34 10.85 6.28
C ARG A 156 -4.19 10.87 5.03
N ILE A 157 -4.99 9.83 4.81
CA ILE A 157 -5.89 9.75 3.65
C ILE A 157 -7.13 10.63 3.86
N ASN A 158 -7.72 10.62 5.06
CA ASN A 158 -9.00 11.32 5.28
C ASN A 158 -8.83 12.84 5.46
N LYS A 159 -7.73 13.27 6.08
CA LYS A 159 -7.40 14.68 6.30
C LYS A 159 -5.93 14.92 5.89
N PRO A 160 -5.62 14.92 4.58
CA PRO A 160 -4.25 15.06 4.11
C PRO A 160 -3.66 16.41 4.51
N ARG A 161 -2.33 16.46 4.72
CA ARG A 161 -1.64 17.74 4.96
C ARG A 161 -1.84 18.68 3.77
N ARG A 162 -1.99 19.98 4.04
CA ARG A 162 -2.10 21.03 3.02
C ARG A 162 -0.87 20.99 2.10
N GLU A 163 -1.08 21.22 0.81
CA GLU A 163 0.01 21.20 -0.17
C GLU A 163 1.01 22.34 0.08
N MET A 164 2.27 22.08 -0.25
CA MET A 164 3.29 23.14 -0.37
C MET A 164 2.99 24.04 -1.57
N ASN A 165 3.54 25.25 -1.58
CA ASN A 165 3.42 26.23 -2.66
C ASN A 165 3.70 25.59 -4.07
N PRO A 166 2.89 25.89 -5.10
CA PRO A 166 3.03 25.37 -6.47
C PRO A 166 4.45 25.38 -7.08
N ALA A 167 5.28 26.37 -6.72
CA ALA A 167 6.66 26.45 -7.17
C ALA A 167 7.52 25.27 -6.65
N VAL A 168 7.34 24.90 -5.39
CA VAL A 168 8.05 23.77 -4.75
C VAL A 168 7.60 22.44 -5.34
N LYS A 169 6.30 22.32 -5.65
CA LYS A 169 5.72 21.13 -6.31
C LYS A 169 6.36 20.89 -7.68
N SER A 170 6.47 21.94 -8.49
CA SER A 170 7.07 21.87 -9.83
C SER A 170 8.54 21.46 -9.80
N ALA A 171 9.31 21.98 -8.83
CA ALA A 171 10.71 21.61 -8.61
C ALA A 171 10.87 20.12 -8.22
N LYS A 172 10.08 19.62 -7.26
CA LYS A 172 10.09 18.20 -6.88
C LYS A 172 9.73 17.27 -8.04
N ARG A 173 8.71 17.63 -8.83
CA ARG A 173 8.26 16.85 -9.99
C ARG A 173 9.34 16.78 -11.08
N ARG A 174 10.05 17.88 -11.33
CA ARG A 174 11.20 17.91 -12.25
C ARG A 174 12.34 17.03 -11.74
N ALA A 175 12.72 17.18 -10.47
CA ALA A 175 13.78 16.38 -9.86
C ALA A 175 13.47 14.88 -9.90
N ARG A 176 12.23 14.49 -9.62
CA ARG A 176 11.78 13.08 -9.68
C ARG A 176 11.82 12.53 -11.10
N ARG A 177 11.32 13.26 -12.10
CA ARG A 177 11.37 12.84 -13.51
C ARG A 177 12.80 12.64 -14.00
N LEU A 178 13.72 13.52 -13.59
CA LEU A 178 15.14 13.36 -13.91
C LEU A 178 15.70 12.08 -13.29
N ARG A 179 15.47 11.84 -11.99
CA ARG A 179 15.90 10.60 -11.31
C ARG A 179 15.33 9.34 -11.96
N GLN A 180 14.06 9.35 -12.37
CA GLN A 180 13.44 8.22 -13.05
C GLN A 180 14.01 8.00 -14.46
N LYS A 181 14.34 9.07 -15.19
CA LYS A 181 15.01 8.96 -16.50
C LYS A 181 16.43 8.41 -16.35
N GLU A 182 17.19 8.89 -15.38
CA GLU A 182 18.54 8.40 -15.08
C GLU A 182 18.52 6.92 -14.67
N ALA A 183 17.59 6.52 -13.80
CA ALA A 183 17.40 5.13 -13.41
C ALA A 183 17.09 4.22 -14.60
N LYS A 184 16.25 4.70 -15.52
CA LYS A 184 15.87 3.94 -16.73
C LYS A 184 17.02 3.84 -17.74
N SER A 185 17.90 4.83 -17.79
CA SER A 185 19.10 4.81 -18.65
C SER A 185 20.16 3.83 -18.13
N LYS A 186 20.38 3.78 -16.81
CA LYS A 186 21.39 2.92 -16.17
C LYS A 186 20.99 1.45 -16.02
N SER A 187 19.74 1.11 -16.34
CA SER A 187 19.25 -0.28 -16.34
C SER A 187 19.35 -0.94 -17.72
N CYS A 188 19.77 -0.20 -18.75
CA CYS A 188 19.95 -0.70 -20.12
C CYS A 188 21.43 -0.83 -20.54
N GLU A 189 22.37 -0.56 -19.63
CA GLU A 189 23.82 -0.81 -19.77
C GLU A 189 24.20 -2.02 -18.90
#